data_AF-A0A920SF89-F1
#
_entry.id   AF-A0A920SF89-F1
#
_cell.length_a   1.000
_cell.length_b   1.000
_cell.length_c   1.000
_cell.angle_alpha   90.00
_cell.angle_beta   90.00
_cell.angle_gamma   90.00
#
_symmetry.space_group_name_H-M   'P 1'
#
loop_
_entity.id
_entity.type
_entity.pdbx_description
1 polymer ?
#
loop_
_entity_poly.entity_id
_entity_poly.type
_entity_poly.pdbx_seq_one_letter_code
_entity_poly.pdbx_strand_id
1 'polypeptide(L)' 'MAPKSKYLFIASMDVDSSKESLFNDVYNTEHCPELSKVSGVGNITRFEAQAFQVLMEANPDSGTRWPATFPRHV' A
#
# COMPACT_ATOMS: atom_id res chain seq x y z
N MET A 1 7.00 -15.32 19.03
CA MET A 1 6.70 -15.87 17.70
C MET A 1 5.18 -15.98 17.57
N ALA A 2 4.59 -15.36 16.55
CA ALA A 2 3.15 -15.48 16.33
C ALA A 2 2.78 -16.95 16.03
N PRO A 3 1.61 -17.44 16.51
CA PRO A 3 1.17 -18.80 16.22
C PRO A 3 1.05 -19.01 14.71
N LYS A 4 1.51 -20.16 14.22
CA LYS A 4 1.48 -20.50 12.80
C LYS A 4 0.03 -20.76 12.38
N SER A 5 -0.59 -19.79 11.71
CA SER A 5 -1.96 -19.88 11.20
C SER A 5 -2.08 -21.02 10.18
N LYS A 6 -3.11 -21.86 10.31
CA LYS A 6 -3.41 -22.92 9.33
C LYS A 6 -4.04 -22.39 8.05
N TYR A 7 -4.66 -21.20 8.13
CA TYR A 7 -5.41 -20.58 7.06
C TYR A 7 -5.02 -19.11 6.94
N LEU A 8 -5.05 -18.60 5.71
CA LEU A 8 -4.81 -17.20 5.37
C LEU A 8 -6.01 -16.71 4.56
N PHE A 9 -6.62 -15.62 5.01
CA PHE A 9 -7.69 -14.94 4.30
C PHE A 9 -7.14 -13.64 3.69
N ILE A 10 -7.30 -13.46 2.39
CA ILE A 10 -6.86 -12.26 1.67
C ILE A 10 -8.06 -11.69 0.93
N ALA A 11 -8.29 -10.39 1.09
CA ALA A 11 -9.25 -9.62 0.31
C ALA A 11 -8.51 -8.47 -0.38
N SER A 12 -8.78 -8.30 -1.67
CA SER A 12 -8.28 -7.20 -2.50
C SER A 12 -9.44 -6.70 -3.34
N MET A 13 -9.56 -5.38 -3.48
CA MET A 13 -10.68 -4.72 -4.15
C MET A 13 -10.14 -3.60 -5.02
N ASP A 14 -10.73 -3.44 -6.20
CA ASP A 14 -10.58 -2.23 -7.02
C ASP A 14 -11.63 -1.22 -6.57
N VAL A 15 -11.19 -0.07 -6.07
CA VAL A 15 -12.04 0.96 -5.46
C VAL A 15 -12.02 2.19 -6.34
N ASP A 16 -13.19 2.71 -6.67
CA ASP A 16 -13.32 3.97 -7.41
C ASP A 16 -12.58 5.10 -6.67
N SER A 17 -11.77 5.86 -7.39
CA SER A 17 -10.91 6.92 -6.82
C SER A 17 -11.69 7.98 -6.04
N SER A 18 -12.96 8.22 -6.38
CA SER A 18 -13.83 9.15 -5.64
C SER A 18 -14.22 8.65 -4.25
N LYS A 19 -14.09 7.34 -3.99
CA LYS A 19 -14.49 6.67 -2.74
C LYS A 19 -13.31 6.13 -1.94
N GLU A 20 -12.11 6.17 -2.50
CA GLU A 20 -10.91 5.59 -1.91
C GLU A 20 -10.61 6.15 -0.52
N SER A 21 -10.67 7.47 -0.34
CA SER A 21 -10.44 8.09 0.97
C SER A 21 -11.43 7.58 2.03
N LEU A 22 -12.73 7.58 1.71
CA LEU A 22 -13.76 7.12 2.63
C LEU A 22 -13.61 5.63 2.93
N PHE A 23 -13.29 4.83 1.92
CA PHE A 23 -13.04 3.41 2.07
C PHE A 23 -11.87 3.16 3.02
N ASN A 24 -10.76 3.89 2.84
CA ASN A 24 -9.58 3.76 3.68
C ASN A 24 -9.87 4.15 5.14
N ASP A 25 -10.63 5.22 5.35
CA ASP A 25 -11.04 5.66 6.68
C ASP A 25 -11.88 4.59 7.38
N VAL A 26 -12.95 4.10 6.75
CA VAL A 26 -13.81 3.04 7.30
C VAL A 26 -13.00 1.77 7.59
N TYR A 27 -12.04 1.41 6.73
CA TYR A 27 -11.21 0.24 6.99
C TYR A 27 -10.29 0.40 8.21
N ASN A 28 -9.76 1.60 8.42
CA ASN A 28 -8.89 1.92 9.54
C ASN A 28 -9.65 2.02 10.87
N THR A 29 -10.81 2.69 10.86
CA THR A 29 -11.53 3.04 12.09
C THR A 29 -12.56 2.01 12.51
N GLU A 30 -13.15 1.27 11.56
CA GLU A 30 -14.26 0.37 11.82
C GLU A 30 -13.94 -1.07 11.42
N HIS A 31 -13.64 -1.33 10.14
CA HIS A 31 -13.59 -2.71 9.63
C HIS A 31 -12.50 -3.57 10.27
N CYS A 32 -11.24 -3.12 10.23
CA CYS A 32 -10.12 -3.89 10.82
C CYS A 32 -10.26 -4.04 12.35
N PRO A 33 -10.62 -2.98 13.11
CA PRO A 33 -10.89 -3.11 14.54
C PRO A 33 -12.01 -4.08 14.87
N GLU A 34 -13.16 -4.04 14.18
CA GLU A 34 -14.26 -4.97 14.44
C GLU A 34 -13.90 -6.41 14.07
N LEU A 35 -13.19 -6.62 12.96
CA LEU A 35 -12.73 -7.94 12.54
C LEU A 35 -11.77 -8.57 13.58
N SER A 36 -10.96 -7.74 14.26
CA SER A 36 -10.04 -8.20 15.30
C SER A 36 -10.74 -8.74 16.56
N LYS A 37 -12.01 -8.37 16.77
CA LYS A 37 -12.82 -8.85 17.91
C LYS A 37 -13.44 -10.22 17.66
N VAL A 38 -13.46 -10.70 16.42
CA VAL A 38 -14.08 -11.97 16.05
C VAL A 38 -13.21 -13.14 16.53
N SER A 39 -13.80 -14.05 17.30
CA SER A 39 -13.10 -15.24 17.79
C SER A 39 -12.60 -16.10 16.63
N GLY A 40 -11.32 -16.46 16.66
CA GLY A 40 -10.66 -17.25 15.62
C GLY A 40 -9.96 -16.41 14.56
N VAL A 41 -10.17 -15.09 14.52
CA VAL A 41 -9.35 -14.18 13.71
C VAL A 41 -8.03 -13.93 14.43
N GLY A 42 -6.93 -14.22 13.73
CA GLY A 42 -5.57 -14.00 14.23
C GLY A 42 -5.06 -12.61 13.89
N ASN A 43 -3.75 -12.51 13.61
CA ASN A 43 -3.15 -11.24 13.18
C ASN A 43 -3.79 -10.72 11.90
N ILE A 44 -4.11 -9.42 11.90
CA ILE A 44 -4.65 -8.70 10.75
C ILE A 44 -3.57 -7.75 10.24
N THR A 45 -3.42 -7.69 8.92
CA THR A 45 -2.53 -6.72 8.25
C THR A 45 -3.28 -6.09 7.10
N ARG A 46 -3.27 -4.76 7.04
CA ARG A 46 -3.89 -3.96 5.98
C ARG A 46 -2.82 -3.45 5.04
N PHE A 47 -3.10 -3.55 3.75
CA PHE A 47 -2.29 -2.96 2.69
C PHE A 47 -3.14 -1.97 1.92
N GLU A 48 -2.53 -0.86 1.54
CA GLU A 48 -3.10 0.12 0.62
C GLU A 48 -2.28 0.06 -0.66
N ALA A 49 -2.96 -0.03 -1.80
CA ALA A 49 -2.28 -0.01 -3.07
C ALA A 49 -1.63 1.37 -3.27
N GLN A 50 -0.44 1.39 -3.84
CA GLN A 50 0.25 2.62 -4.22
C GLN A 50 0.55 2.54 -5.70
N ALA A 51 0.58 3.69 -6.37
CA ALA A 51 0.97 3.75 -7.76
C ALA A 51 2.37 3.14 -7.92
N PHE A 52 2.49 2.20 -8.86
CA PHE A 52 3.78 1.58 -9.18
C PHE A 52 4.71 2.64 -9.78
N GLN A 53 5.84 2.89 -9.13
CA GLN A 53 6.85 3.84 -9.60
C GLN A 53 8.07 3.10 -10.14
N VAL A 54 8.52 3.45 -11.34
CA VAL A 54 9.75 2.94 -11.96
C VAL A 54 10.67 4.10 -12.26
N LEU A 55 11.93 3.98 -11.82
CA LEU A 55 13.02 4.82 -12.32
C LEU A 55 13.71 4.08 -13.47
N MET A 56 13.43 4.50 -14.71
CA MET A 56 14.20 4.06 -15.88
C MET A 56 15.23 5.13 -16.22
N GLU A 57 16.51 4.78 -16.09
CA GLU A 57 17.61 5.60 -16.61
C GLU A 57 17.63 5.46 -18.13
N ALA A 58 17.27 6.53 -18.85
CA ALA A 58 17.39 6.57 -20.29
C ALA A 58 18.87 6.69 -20.67
N ASN A 59 19.29 5.85 -21.63
CA ASN A 59 20.64 5.78 -22.20
C ASN A 59 21.26 7.17 -22.46
N PRO A 60 22.52 7.44 -22.04
CA PRO A 60 23.21 8.73 -22.18
C PRO A 60 23.32 9.33 -23.60
N ASP A 61 22.95 8.61 -24.65
CA ASP A 61 23.02 9.11 -26.05
C ASP A 61 21.80 9.93 -26.48
N SER A 62 20.73 9.98 -25.68
CA SER A 62 19.63 10.91 -25.94
C SER A 62 19.99 12.27 -25.33
N GLY A 63 20.30 13.26 -26.17
CA GLY A 63 20.76 14.62 -25.79
C GLY A 63 19.80 15.46 -24.90
N THR A 64 18.92 14.84 -24.14
CA THR A 64 18.03 15.44 -23.16
C THR A 64 18.74 15.54 -21.81
N ARG A 65 19.61 16.54 -21.67
CA ARG A 65 20.17 16.94 -20.37
C ARG A 65 19.13 17.74 -19.60
N TRP A 66 18.37 17.07 -18.73
CA TRP A 66 17.53 17.77 -17.75
C TRP A 66 18.40 18.35 -16.63
N PRO A 67 18.11 19.56 -16.12
CA PRO A 67 18.89 20.17 -15.05
C PRO A 67 18.72 19.36 -13.78
N ALA A 68 19.78 18.65 -13.39
CA ALA A 68 19.89 18.03 -12.09
C ALA A 68 19.94 19.14 -11.04
N THR A 69 18.80 19.47 -10.44
CA THR A 69 18.75 20.25 -9.22
C THR A 69 17.78 19.60 -8.26
N PHE A 70 18.25 18.55 -7.60
CA PHE A 70 17.73 18.17 -6.30
C PHE A 70 18.88 18.22 -5.29
N PRO A 71 18.72 18.93 -4.17
CA PRO A 71 19.79 19.12 -3.21
C PRO A 71 20.05 17.80 -2.48
N ARG A 72 21.30 17.32 -2.61
CA ARG A 72 21.86 16.25 -1.81
C ARG A 72 21.75 16.65 -0.34
N HIS A 73 20.81 16.07 0.40
CA HIS A 73 20.87 16.11 1.85
C HIS A 73 21.96 15.11 2.28
N VAL A 74 22.95 15.64 3.00
CA VAL A 74 24.03 14.89 3.67
C VAL A 74 23.48 14.23 4.91
#